data_AF-A0A369ZHK5-F1
#
_entry.id   AF-A0A369ZHK5-F1
#
_cell.length_a   1.000
_cell.length_b   1.000
_cell.length_c   1.000
_cell.angle_alpha   90.00
_cell.angle_beta   90.00
_cell.angle_gamma   90.00
#
_symmetry.space_group_name_H-M   'P 1'
#
loop_
_entity.id
_entity.type
_entity.pdbx_description
1 polymer ?
#
loop_
_entity_poly.entity_id
_entity_poly.type
_entity_poly.pdbx_seq_one_letter_code
_entity_poly.pdbx_strand_id
1 'polypeptide(L)' 'MFSNLADKPGSNTQAKGQVIIFTERPACLSCLGVKEQFNKNYPNIDVKIFDNNGNLIKP' A
#
# COMPACT_ATOMS: atom_id res chain seq x y z
N MET A 1 4.38 -8.87 -0.10
CA MET A 1 4.22 -7.81 -1.12
C MET A 1 4.65 -6.45 -0.59
N PHE A 2 4.11 -5.98 0.53
CA PHE A 2 4.49 -4.68 1.13
C PHE A 2 5.92 -4.62 1.69
N SER A 3 6.55 -5.75 2.04
CA SER A 3 7.93 -5.79 2.53
C SER A 3 8.90 -5.15 1.52
N ASN A 4 8.81 -5.54 0.25
CA ASN A 4 9.65 -4.97 -0.83
C ASN A 4 9.33 -3.49 -1.12
N LEU A 5 8.12 -3.02 -0.78
CA LEU A 5 7.75 -1.61 -0.91
C LEU A 5 8.38 -0.77 0.19
N ALA A 6 8.54 -1.31 1.40
CA ALA A 6 9.17 -0.63 2.53
C ALA A 6 10.70 -0.51 2.37
N ASP A 7 11.32 -1.41 1.59
CA ASP A 7 12.75 -1.34 1.30
C ASP A 7 13.15 -0.11 0.46
N LYS A 8 12.21 0.45 -0.33
CA LYS A 8 12.48 1.64 -1.15
C LYS A 8 12.68 2.91 -0.32
N PRO A 9 11.74 3.32 0.56
CA PRO A 9 11.95 4.45 1.46
C PRO A 9 12.89 4.09 2.63
N GLY A 10 13.01 2.81 2.99
CA GLY A 10 13.87 2.35 4.08
C GLY A 10 13.56 3.10 5.39
N SER A 11 14.59 3.62 6.05
CA SER A 11 14.44 4.41 7.29
C SER A 11 13.85 5.82 7.07
N ASN A 12 13.63 6.25 5.83
CA ASN A 12 13.05 7.56 5.53
C ASN A 12 11.52 7.53 5.64
N THR A 13 11.02 7.62 6.87
CA THR A 13 9.58 7.69 7.18
C THR A 13 8.91 8.97 6.63
N GLN A 14 9.69 9.99 6.29
CA GLN A 14 9.21 11.24 5.69
C GLN A 14 9.16 11.19 4.16
N ALA A 15 9.52 10.05 3.55
CA ALA A 15 9.39 9.84 2.11
C ALA A 15 7.94 10.15 1.67
N LYS A 16 7.81 10.94 0.60
CA LYS A 16 6.53 11.31 0.03
C LYS A 16 6.35 10.65 -1.31
N GLY A 17 5.13 10.25 -1.64
CA GLY A 17 4.85 9.68 -2.95
C GLY A 17 3.52 8.98 -3.02
N GLN A 18 3.32 8.27 -4.11
CA GLN A 18 2.13 7.45 -4.31
C GLN A 18 2.56 6.07 -4.77
N VAL A 19 1.94 5.05 -4.18
CA VAL A 19 2.09 3.65 -4.56
C VAL A 19 0.75 3.19 -5.10
N ILE A 20 0.75 2.76 -6.36
CA ILE A 20 -0.43 2.20 -7.02
C ILE A 20 -0.22 0.69 -7.16
N ILE A 21 -1.10 -0.09 -6.56
CA ILE A 21 -1.11 -1.55 -6.63
C ILE A 21 -2.32 -1.97 -7.44
N PHE A 22 -2.10 -2.78 -8.48
CA PHE A 22 -3.17 -3.45 -9.21
C PHE A 22 -3.24 -4.90 -8.76
N THR A 23 -4.44 -5.40 -8.50
CA THR A 23 -4.63 -6.79 -8.13
C THR A 23 -5.84 -7.40 -8.83
N GLU A 24 -5.64 -8.61 -9.33
CA GLU A 24 -6.70 -9.37 -9.99
C GLU A 24 -7.65 -10.05 -8.99
N ARG A 25 -7.20 -10.19 -7.73
CA ARG A 25 -7.93 -10.88 -6.67
C ARG A 25 -8.23 -9.90 -5.54
N PRO A 26 -9.34 -10.08 -4.81
CA PRO A 26 -9.61 -9.27 -3.63
C PRO A 26 -8.42 -9.31 -2.67
N ALA A 27 -7.99 -8.15 -2.20
CA ALA A 27 -6.98 -8.09 -1.16
C ALA A 27 -7.52 -8.80 0.09
N CYS A 28 -6.75 -9.76 0.61
CA CYS A 28 -7.12 -10.46 1.83
C CYS A 28 -7.18 -9.49 3.03
N LEU A 29 -8.03 -9.75 4.03
CA LEU A 29 -8.11 -8.87 5.22
C LEU A 29 -6.75 -8.65 5.89
N SER A 30 -5.94 -9.71 5.99
CA SER A 30 -4.56 -9.59 6.50
C SER A 30 -3.67 -8.72 5.61
N CYS A 31 -3.89 -8.72 4.28
CA CYS A 31 -3.19 -7.87 3.33
C CYS A 31 -3.52 -6.38 3.53
N LEU A 32 -4.77 -6.07 3.89
CA LEU A 32 -5.22 -4.71 4.22
C LEU A 32 -4.62 -4.23 5.55
N GLY A 33 -4.47 -5.12 6.54
CA GLY A 33 -3.77 -4.79 7.80
C GLY A 33 -2.30 -4.36 7.57
N VAL A 34 -1.60 -4.99 6.62
CA VAL A 34 -0.23 -4.59 6.27
C VAL A 34 -0.20 -3.22 5.59
N LYS A 35 -1.21 -2.87 4.78
CA LYS A 35 -1.36 -1.52 4.22
C LYS A 35 -1.49 -0.48 5.32
N GLU A 36 -2.33 -0.73 6.33
CA GLU A 36 -2.49 0.20 7.45
C GLU A 36 -1.18 0.39 8.22
N GLN A 37 -0.45 -0.69 8.48
CA GLN A 37 0.85 -0.63 9.14
C GLN A 37 1.87 0.17 8.30
N PHE A 38 1.89 -0.02 6.98
CA PHE A 38 2.74 0.75 6.07
C PHE A 38 2.39 2.24 6.11
N ASN A 39 1.11 2.60 6.02
CA ASN A 39 0.65 3.99 6.06
C ASN A 39 0.97 4.67 7.40
N LYS A 40 0.95 3.92 8.51
CA LYS A 40 1.39 4.44 9.83
C LYS A 40 2.89 4.77 9.85
N ASN A 41 3.72 3.93 9.21
CA ASN A 41 5.17 4.13 9.15
C ASN A 41 5.58 5.20 8.14
N TYR A 42 4.82 5.38 7.05
CA TYR A 42 5.08 6.33 5.98
C TYR A 42 3.84 7.18 5.70
N PRO A 43 3.49 8.14 6.60
CA PRO A 43 2.24 8.90 6.51
C PRO A 43 2.13 9.78 5.27
N ASN A 44 3.25 10.05 4.58
CA ASN A 44 3.26 10.86 3.37
C ASN A 44 3.26 10.02 2.07
N ILE A 45 3.11 8.70 2.17
CA ILE A 45 2.98 7.81 1.00
C ILE A 45 1.52 7.39 0.86
N ASP A 46 0.89 7.79 -0.24
CA ASP A 46 -0.49 7.41 -0.57
C ASP A 46 -0.51 6.04 -1.24
N VAL A 47 -1.03 5.02 -0.56
CA VAL A 47 -1.15 3.66 -1.10
C VAL A 47 -2.57 3.40 -1.62
N LYS A 48 -2.71 3.30 -2.93
CA LYS A 48 -3.95 2.98 -3.64
C LYS A 48 -3.91 1.56 -4.18
N ILE A 49 -4.97 0.79 -3.93
CA ILE A 49 -5.10 -0.58 -4.41
C ILE A 49 -6.31 -0.63 -5.34
N PHE A 50 -6.12 -1.05 -6.58
CA PHE A 50 -7.16 -1.18 -7.59
C PHE A 50 -7.42 -2.65 -7.89
N ASP A 51 -8.69 -3.01 -8.04
CA ASP A 51 -9.09 -4.31 -8.57
C ASP A 51 -8.95 -4.37 -10.11
N ASN A 52 -9.20 -5.54 -10.70
CA ASN A 52 -9.16 -5.72 -12.15
C ASN A 52 -10.19 -4.91 -12.94
N ASN A 53 -11.19 -4.36 -12.27
CA ASN A 53 -12.19 -3.48 -12.87
C ASN A 53 -11.78 -2.00 -12.76
N GLY A 54 -10.61 -1.70 -12.19
CA GLY A 54 -10.15 -0.34 -11.93
C GLY A 54 -10.84 0.33 -10.75
N ASN A 55 -11.57 -0.42 -9.91
CA ASN A 55 -12.18 0.12 -8.72
C ASN A 55 -11.15 0.22 -7.59
N LEU A 56 -11.15 1.36 -6.90
CA LEU A 56 -10.33 1.53 -5.70
C LEU A 56 -10.90 0.64 -4.57
N ILE A 57 -10.09 -0.31 -4.13
CA ILE A 57 -10.39 -1.14 -2.97
C ILE A 57 -10.22 -0.27 -1.72
N LYS A 58 -11.34 0.05 -1.10
CA LYS A 58 -11.39 0.65 0.23
C LYS A 58 -11.33 -0.47 1.26
N PRO A 59 -10.58 -0.27 2.37
CA PRO A 59 -10.58 -1.21 3.48
C PRO A 59 -11.98 -1.37 4.09
#